data_AF-A0A1C7FBI8-F1
#
_entry.id   AF-A0A1C7FBI8-F1
#
_cell.length_a   1.000
_cell.length_b   1.000
_cell.length_c   1.000
_cell.angle_alpha   90.00
_cell.angle_beta   90.00
_cell.angle_gamma   90.00
#
_symmetry.space_group_name_H-M   'P 1'
#
loop_
_entity.id
_entity.type
_entity.pdbx_description
1 polymer ?
#
loop_
_entity_poly.entity_id
_entity_poly.type
_entity_poly.pdbx_seq_one_letter_code
_entity_poly.pdbx_strand_id
1 'polypeptide(L)'
;MLVAPVVLLSAAISSYGIYHNQKDALIKRETSYLQLTMEKLAGHFRQSFALINSYSQTITKSEMVRRYLHQQDNPFKEMELLTNMQRIISTLHSISQDTIGVAILDSQRNTQFFVDNQTDPFKQIDDKALQYVKDTYRLSGAQTHVGFSKNDQGQSLLISYNVLDPRTMEVPLSYNKEEVYFLVVYLTLSQFDQLKHIIEFDNDSSLFFFRPAGQ
;
A
#
# COMPACT_ATOMS: atom_id res chain seq x y z
N MET A 1 38.13 52.45 34.90
CA MET A 1 37.18 51.73 34.03
C MET A 1 37.85 50.46 33.51
N LEU A 2 37.57 49.30 34.11
CA LEU A 2 38.18 48.01 33.73
C LEU A 2 37.21 46.82 33.90
N VAL A 3 35.95 47.08 34.28
CA VAL A 3 34.91 46.07 34.50
C VAL A 3 34.08 45.82 33.23
N ALA A 4 33.87 46.86 32.42
CA ALA A 4 33.06 46.77 31.19
C ALA A 4 33.62 45.79 30.12
N PRO A 5 34.94 45.69 29.85
CA PRO A 5 35.46 44.78 28.83
C PRO A 5 35.34 43.30 29.22
N VAL A 6 35.55 43.00 30.52
CA VAL A 6 35.53 41.62 31.04
C VAL A 6 34.10 41.07 31.08
N VAL A 7 33.11 41.91 31.43
CA VAL A 7 31.69 41.54 31.41
C VAL A 7 31.17 41.33 29.99
N LEU A 8 31.65 42.09 29.00
CA LEU A 8 31.29 41.90 27.60
C LEU A 8 31.92 40.63 27.00
N LEU A 9 33.18 40.34 27.31
CA LEU A 9 33.85 39.11 26.86
C LEU A 9 33.23 37.87 27.50
N SER A 10 32.91 37.91 28.80
CA SER A 10 32.22 36.80 29.46
C SER A 10 30.81 36.61 28.93
N ALA A 11 30.05 37.68 28.68
CA ALA A 11 28.74 37.61 28.04
C ALA A 11 28.82 37.03 26.61
N ALA A 12 29.83 37.41 25.82
CA ALA A 12 30.02 36.89 24.47
C ALA A 12 30.38 35.40 24.45
N ILE A 13 31.27 34.95 25.35
CA ILE A 13 31.66 33.53 25.47
C ILE A 13 30.48 32.68 25.98
N SER A 14 29.75 33.17 26.99
CA SER A 14 28.54 32.51 27.47
C SER A 14 27.45 32.46 26.40
N SER A 15 27.24 33.54 25.64
CA SER A 15 26.27 33.60 24.55
C SER A 15 26.65 32.67 23.38
N TYR A 16 27.94 32.57 23.05
CA TYR A 16 28.45 31.62 22.04
C TYR A 16 28.26 30.15 22.47
N GLY A 17 28.56 29.82 23.73
CA GLY A 17 28.33 28.47 24.27
C GLY A 17 26.85 28.10 24.38
N ILE A 18 25.99 29.05 24.75
CA ILE A 18 24.53 28.87 24.77
C ILE A 18 24.02 28.67 23.34
N TYR A 19 24.46 29.47 22.37
CA TYR A 19 24.07 29.34 20.98
C TYR A 19 24.49 27.98 20.40
N HIS A 20 25.72 27.52 20.64
CA HIS A 20 26.18 26.21 20.15
C HIS A 20 25.41 25.05 20.80
N ASN A 21 25.24 25.06 22.13
CA ASN A 21 24.49 24.01 22.82
C ASN A 21 23.00 24.01 22.43
N GLN A 22 22.38 25.17 22.24
CA GLN A 22 21.00 25.28 21.78
C GLN A 22 20.86 24.79 20.33
N LYS A 23 21.82 25.12 19.47
CA LYS A 23 21.88 24.61 18.10
C LYS A 23 22.04 23.10 18.06
N ASP A 24 22.95 22.52 18.84
CA ASP A 24 23.18 21.08 18.87
C ASP A 24 21.98 20.33 19.47
N ALA A 25 21.36 20.88 20.52
CA ALA A 25 20.13 20.34 21.08
C ALA A 25 18.97 20.39 20.07
N LEU A 26 18.86 21.47 19.30
CA LEU A 26 17.85 21.61 18.25
C LEU A 26 18.08 20.59 17.12
N ILE A 27 19.31 20.50 16.59
CA ILE A 27 19.67 19.53 15.55
C ILE A 27 19.40 18.10 16.02
N LYS A 28 19.79 17.77 17.25
CA LYS A 28 19.54 16.43 17.82
C LYS A 28 18.04 16.15 17.95
N ARG A 29 17.25 17.14 18.36
CA ARG A 29 15.80 17.02 18.46
C ARG A 29 15.16 16.82 17.09
N GLU A 30 15.53 17.61 16.10
CA GLU A 30 15.05 17.50 14.71
C GLU A 30 15.41 16.15 14.11
N THR A 31 16.65 15.71 14.26
CA THR A 31 17.11 14.39 13.81
C THR A 31 16.30 13.27 14.46
N SER A 32 16.08 13.34 15.77
CA SER A 32 15.29 12.33 16.50
C SER A 32 13.83 12.32 16.06
N TYR A 33 13.24 13.51 15.83
CA TYR A 33 11.88 13.66 15.32
C TYR A 33 11.75 13.04 13.93
N LEU A 34 12.65 13.36 13.01
CA LEU A 34 12.65 12.84 11.65
C LEU A 34 12.84 11.31 11.65
N GLN A 35 13.77 10.79 12.45
CA GLN A 35 13.98 9.36 12.58
C GLN A 35 12.71 8.64 13.08
N LEU A 36 12.08 9.17 14.14
CA LEU A 36 10.87 8.58 14.70
C LEU A 36 9.70 8.62 13.70
N THR A 37 9.51 9.74 13.00
CA THR A 37 8.42 9.91 12.04
C THR A 37 8.62 9.04 10.80
N MET A 38 9.87 8.88 10.32
CA MET A 38 10.20 7.93 9.25
C MET A 38 9.99 6.48 9.67
N GLU A 39 10.37 6.10 10.90
CA GLU A 39 10.14 4.74 11.40
C GLU A 39 8.64 4.45 11.51
N LYS A 40 7.83 5.42 11.95
CA LYS A 40 6.37 5.31 11.94
C LYS A 40 5.84 5.12 10.53
N LEU A 41 6.26 5.96 9.58
CA LEU A 41 5.85 5.87 8.17
C LEU A 41 6.18 4.49 7.56
N ALA A 42 7.42 4.03 7.76
CA ALA A 42 7.88 2.72 7.30
C ALA A 42 7.17 1.56 8.04
N GLY A 43 6.84 1.74 9.32
CA GLY A 43 6.04 0.80 10.12
C GLY A 43 4.65 0.61 9.53
N HIS A 44 3.93 1.70 9.25
CA HIS A 44 2.62 1.65 8.62
C HIS A 44 2.67 0.99 7.23
N PHE A 45 3.65 1.34 6.40
CA PHE A 45 3.81 0.69 5.10
C PHE A 45 4.04 -0.84 5.23
N ARG A 46 4.93 -1.27 6.13
CA ARG A 46 5.20 -2.70 6.38
C ARG A 46 3.95 -3.43 6.88
N GLN A 47 3.17 -2.80 7.76
CA GLN A 47 1.92 -3.37 8.25
C GLN A 47 0.90 -3.54 7.11
N SER A 48 0.68 -2.50 6.30
CA SER A 48 -0.22 -2.57 5.14
C SER A 48 0.23 -3.62 4.12
N PHE A 49 1.54 -3.74 3.89
CA PHE A 49 2.12 -4.78 3.04
C PHE A 49 1.89 -6.19 3.57
N ALA A 50 2.07 -6.41 4.87
CA ALA A 50 1.80 -7.70 5.50
C ALA A 50 0.30 -8.06 5.43
N LEU A 51 -0.58 -7.07 5.65
CA LEU A 51 -2.03 -7.24 5.56
C LEU A 51 -2.45 -7.66 4.16
N ILE A 52 -2.12 -6.87 3.13
CA ILE A 52 -2.53 -7.18 1.76
C ILE A 52 -1.99 -8.53 1.29
N ASN A 53 -0.75 -8.86 1.65
CA ASN A 53 -0.16 -10.15 1.29
C ASN A 53 -0.91 -11.31 1.94
N SER A 54 -1.15 -11.23 3.26
CA SER A 54 -1.89 -12.26 4.00
C SER A 54 -3.29 -12.50 3.43
N TYR A 55 -4.07 -11.42 3.26
CA TYR A 55 -5.44 -11.53 2.78
C TYR A 55 -5.54 -11.92 1.31
N SER A 56 -4.61 -11.46 0.46
CA SER A 56 -4.54 -11.90 -0.92
C SER A 56 -4.35 -13.41 -1.01
N GLN A 57 -3.50 -13.99 -0.15
CA GLN A 57 -3.34 -15.45 -0.06
C GLN A 57 -4.59 -16.15 0.48
N THR A 58 -5.24 -15.61 1.52
CA THR A 58 -6.46 -16.18 2.08
C THR A 58 -7.61 -16.19 1.07
N ILE A 59 -7.83 -15.08 0.36
CA ILE A 59 -8.89 -14.96 -0.64
C ILE A 59 -8.60 -15.88 -1.83
N THR A 60 -7.34 -15.93 -2.30
CA THR A 60 -6.91 -16.84 -3.37
C THR A 60 -7.30 -18.29 -3.08
N LYS A 61 -7.01 -18.77 -1.87
CA LYS A 61 -7.24 -20.16 -1.48
C LYS A 61 -8.66 -20.44 -0.98
N SER A 62 -9.53 -19.44 -1.02
CA SER A 62 -10.85 -19.55 -0.43
C SER A 62 -11.81 -20.36 -1.32
N GLU A 63 -12.71 -21.08 -0.66
CA GLU A 63 -13.74 -21.85 -1.33
C GLU A 63 -14.63 -20.97 -2.23
N MET A 64 -14.92 -19.74 -1.82
CA MET A 64 -15.82 -18.85 -2.56
C MET A 64 -15.25 -18.46 -3.93
N VAL A 65 -13.94 -18.19 -4.02
CA VAL A 65 -13.29 -17.91 -5.30
C VAL A 65 -13.26 -19.18 -6.15
N ARG A 66 -12.95 -20.34 -5.56
CA ARG A 66 -13.02 -21.61 -6.27
C ARG A 66 -14.40 -21.87 -6.86
N ARG A 67 -15.46 -21.74 -6.08
CA ARG A 67 -16.85 -21.92 -6.55
C ARG A 67 -17.19 -20.93 -7.66
N TYR A 68 -16.84 -19.66 -7.50
CA TYR A 68 -17.09 -18.64 -8.51
C TYR A 68 -16.47 -18.99 -9.86
N LEU A 69 -15.22 -19.46 -9.87
CA LEU A 69 -14.51 -19.83 -11.10
C LEU A 69 -15.05 -21.12 -11.76
N HIS A 70 -15.64 -22.03 -10.99
CA HIS A 70 -16.17 -23.30 -11.52
C HIS A 70 -17.66 -23.27 -11.89
N GLN A 71 -18.46 -22.38 -11.32
CA GLN A 71 -19.92 -22.35 -11.50
C GLN A 71 -20.33 -21.41 -12.65
N GLN A 72 -19.92 -21.70 -13.89
CA GLN A 72 -20.24 -20.81 -15.02
C GLN A 72 -21.74 -20.61 -15.23
N ASP A 73 -22.56 -21.65 -15.00
CA ASP A 73 -24.00 -21.67 -15.28
C ASP A 73 -24.90 -21.19 -14.12
N ASN A 74 -24.34 -20.79 -12.97
CA ASN A 74 -25.13 -20.34 -11.83
C ASN A 74 -25.44 -18.83 -11.94
N PRO A 75 -26.72 -18.42 -12.13
CA PRO A 75 -27.09 -17.01 -12.26
C PRO A 75 -26.88 -16.21 -10.97
N PHE A 76 -26.67 -16.86 -9.82
CA PHE A 76 -26.46 -16.22 -8.52
C PHE A 76 -25.00 -16.22 -8.05
N LYS A 77 -24.06 -16.72 -8.85
CA LYS A 77 -22.65 -16.87 -8.44
C LYS A 77 -22.00 -15.55 -8.00
N GLU A 78 -22.32 -14.46 -8.68
CA GLU A 78 -21.81 -13.12 -8.38
C GLU A 78 -22.34 -12.60 -7.05
N MET A 79 -23.63 -12.79 -6.79
CA MET A 79 -24.28 -12.38 -5.53
C MET A 79 -23.73 -13.15 -4.33
N GLU A 80 -23.47 -14.45 -4.50
CA GLU A 80 -22.86 -15.29 -3.46
C GLU A 80 -21.42 -14.84 -3.15
N LEU A 81 -20.63 -14.58 -4.20
CA LEU A 81 -19.26 -14.08 -4.03
C LEU A 81 -19.26 -12.70 -3.37
N LEU A 82 -20.14 -11.79 -3.81
CA LEU A 82 -20.28 -10.44 -3.27
C LEU A 82 -20.50 -10.44 -1.76
N THR A 83 -21.51 -11.20 -1.31
CA THR A 83 -21.88 -11.26 0.11
C THR A 83 -20.72 -11.77 0.98
N ASN A 84 -20.00 -12.79 0.51
CA ASN A 84 -18.87 -13.35 1.25
C ASN A 84 -17.66 -12.41 1.23
N MET A 85 -17.39 -11.75 0.10
CA MET A 85 -16.28 -10.83 -0.04
C MET A 85 -16.48 -9.56 0.78
N GLN A 86 -17.70 -9.02 0.85
CA GLN A 86 -18.04 -7.88 1.72
C GLN A 86 -17.74 -8.17 3.20
N ARG A 87 -17.96 -9.41 3.67
CA ARG A 87 -17.61 -9.83 5.05
C ARG A 87 -16.10 -9.88 5.27
N ILE A 88 -15.34 -10.34 4.29
CA ILE A 88 -13.87 -10.32 4.36
C ILE A 88 -13.39 -8.88 4.38
N ILE A 89 -13.84 -8.08 3.41
CA ILE A 89 -13.47 -6.67 3.25
C ILE A 89 -13.81 -5.86 4.50
N SER A 90 -14.96 -6.05 5.13
CA SER A 90 -15.30 -5.35 6.38
C SER A 90 -14.35 -5.70 7.53
N THR A 91 -13.89 -6.95 7.58
CA THR A 91 -12.86 -7.39 8.54
C THR A 91 -11.55 -6.66 8.28
N LEU A 92 -11.08 -6.60 7.02
CA LEU A 92 -9.86 -5.84 6.66
C LEU A 92 -10.00 -4.36 6.99
N HIS A 93 -11.14 -3.76 6.64
CA HIS A 93 -11.39 -2.34 6.84
C HIS A 93 -11.36 -1.96 8.32
N SER A 94 -11.86 -2.83 9.21
CA SER A 94 -11.78 -2.57 10.65
C SER A 94 -10.33 -2.48 11.17
N ILE A 95 -9.38 -3.15 10.49
CA ILE A 95 -7.95 -3.15 10.85
C ILE A 95 -7.22 -1.95 10.25
N SER A 96 -7.44 -1.62 8.98
CA SER A 96 -6.68 -0.58 8.28
C SER A 96 -7.37 0.78 8.19
N GLN A 97 -8.71 0.83 8.27
CA GLN A 97 -9.55 1.99 7.93
C GLN A 97 -9.38 2.48 6.48
N ASP A 98 -8.72 1.69 5.63
CA ASP A 98 -8.44 2.02 4.23
C ASP A 98 -9.53 1.50 3.29
N THR A 99 -9.54 2.01 2.07
CA THR A 99 -10.32 1.41 0.97
C THR A 99 -9.67 0.12 0.54
N ILE A 100 -10.45 -0.96 0.49
CA ILE A 100 -10.01 -2.29 0.07
C ILE A 100 -10.89 -2.74 -1.08
N GLY A 101 -10.26 -3.07 -2.20
CA GLY A 101 -10.95 -3.62 -3.37
C GLY A 101 -10.44 -5.01 -3.71
N VAL A 102 -11.35 -5.85 -4.21
CA VAL A 102 -11.05 -7.18 -4.75
C VAL A 102 -11.65 -7.28 -6.15
N ALA A 103 -10.83 -7.69 -7.12
CA ALA A 103 -11.26 -7.95 -8.49
C ALA A 103 -10.86 -9.35 -8.94
N ILE A 104 -11.67 -9.94 -9.81
CA ILE A 104 -11.31 -11.13 -10.58
C ILE A 104 -11.27 -10.71 -12.05
N LEU A 105 -10.13 -10.97 -12.70
CA LEU A 105 -9.93 -10.71 -14.12
C LEU A 105 -9.79 -12.01 -14.91
N ASP A 106 -10.24 -12.01 -16.16
CA ASP A 106 -10.01 -13.12 -17.09
C ASP A 106 -8.57 -13.17 -17.64
N SER A 107 -8.26 -14.10 -18.54
CA SER A 107 -6.93 -14.26 -19.14
C SER A 107 -6.53 -13.09 -20.05
N GLN A 108 -7.52 -12.31 -20.52
CA GLN A 108 -7.33 -11.06 -21.26
C GLN A 108 -7.16 -9.84 -20.32
N ARG A 109 -7.32 -10.04 -19.00
CA ARG A 109 -7.31 -9.02 -17.93
C ARG A 109 -8.49 -8.04 -18.03
N ASN A 110 -9.65 -8.52 -18.49
CA ASN A 110 -10.92 -7.81 -18.32
C ASN A 110 -11.53 -8.19 -16.98
N THR A 111 -12.16 -7.21 -16.33
CA THR A 111 -12.80 -7.38 -15.03
C THR A 111 -14.08 -8.21 -15.17
N GLN A 112 -14.12 -9.35 -14.49
CA GLN A 112 -15.28 -10.25 -14.42
C GLN A 112 -16.08 -10.05 -13.14
N PHE A 113 -15.40 -9.64 -12.06
CA PHE A 113 -16.02 -9.33 -10.78
C PHE A 113 -15.21 -8.25 -10.09
N PHE A 114 -15.89 -7.33 -9.41
CA PHE A 114 -15.26 -6.33 -8.56
C PHE A 114 -16.16 -5.98 -7.37
N VAL A 115 -15.54 -5.77 -6.22
CA VAL A 115 -16.18 -5.27 -5.00
C VAL A 115 -15.16 -4.52 -4.16
N ASP A 116 -15.59 -3.45 -3.51
CA ASP A 116 -14.82 -2.79 -2.46
C ASP A 116 -15.67 -2.52 -1.21
N ASN A 117 -15.08 -1.85 -0.22
CA ASN A 117 -15.80 -1.39 0.98
C ASN A 117 -16.53 -0.05 0.79
N GLN A 118 -16.69 0.43 -0.44
CA GLN A 118 -17.43 1.66 -0.72
C GLN A 118 -18.89 1.33 -1.05
N THR A 119 -19.77 2.32 -0.90
CA THR A 119 -21.22 2.13 -1.04
C THR A 119 -21.72 2.24 -2.48
N ASP A 120 -20.82 2.28 -3.47
CA ASP A 120 -21.20 2.43 -4.89
C ASP A 120 -21.32 1.07 -5.58
N PRO A 121 -22.54 0.62 -5.94
CA PRO A 121 -22.78 -0.69 -6.55
C PRO A 121 -22.34 -0.77 -8.02
N PHE A 122 -22.01 0.36 -8.67
CA PHE A 122 -21.56 0.40 -10.07
C PHE A 122 -20.08 0.70 -10.20
N LYS A 123 -19.39 0.85 -9.08
CA LYS A 123 -17.96 1.13 -9.07
C LYS A 123 -17.20 0.00 -9.74
N GLN A 124 -16.16 0.37 -10.47
CA GLN A 124 -15.21 -0.57 -11.07
C GLN A 124 -13.86 -0.44 -10.37
N ILE A 125 -12.99 -1.43 -10.59
CA ILE A 125 -11.59 -1.34 -10.19
C ILE A 125 -10.97 -0.08 -10.80
N ASP A 126 -10.12 0.59 -10.01
CA ASP A 126 -9.35 1.75 -10.46
C ASP A 126 -8.50 1.42 -11.70
N ASP A 127 -8.57 2.28 -12.73
CA ASP A 127 -7.93 2.05 -14.03
C ASP A 127 -6.40 1.97 -13.91
N LYS A 128 -5.79 2.77 -13.03
CA LYS A 128 -4.34 2.70 -12.78
C LYS A 128 -3.96 1.45 -12.01
N ALA A 129 -4.80 0.97 -11.10
CA ALA A 129 -4.58 -0.32 -10.45
C ALA A 129 -4.63 -1.47 -11.46
N LEU A 130 -5.61 -1.46 -12.36
CA LEU A 130 -5.72 -2.44 -13.43
C LEU A 130 -4.53 -2.38 -14.40
N GLN A 131 -4.12 -1.17 -14.79
CA GLN A 131 -2.98 -0.96 -15.67
C GLN A 131 -1.67 -1.43 -15.01
N TYR A 132 -1.50 -1.17 -13.71
CA TYR A 132 -0.36 -1.66 -12.95
C TYR A 132 -0.24 -3.19 -12.99
N VAL A 133 -1.36 -3.91 -12.83
CA VAL A 133 -1.38 -5.38 -12.92
C VAL A 133 -0.99 -5.83 -14.34
N LYS A 134 -1.58 -5.20 -15.36
CA LYS A 134 -1.28 -5.50 -16.78
C LYS A 134 0.21 -5.32 -17.09
N ASP A 135 0.79 -4.18 -16.71
CA ASP A 135 2.19 -3.88 -16.99
C ASP A 135 3.14 -4.74 -16.17
N THR A 136 2.87 -4.94 -14.88
CA THR A 136 3.72 -5.76 -14.01
C THR A 136 3.78 -7.20 -14.50
N TYR A 137 2.63 -7.80 -14.83
CA TYR A 137 2.59 -9.15 -15.35
C TYR A 137 3.28 -9.26 -16.72
N ARG A 138 3.04 -8.31 -17.62
CA ARG A 138 3.68 -8.28 -18.95
C ARG A 138 5.21 -8.20 -18.86
N LEU A 139 5.73 -7.43 -17.90
CA LEU A 139 7.17 -7.21 -17.74
C LEU A 139 7.86 -8.35 -16.99
N SER A 140 7.24 -8.87 -15.92
CA SER A 140 7.87 -9.85 -15.03
C SER A 140 7.50 -11.30 -15.31
N GLY A 141 6.29 -11.55 -15.84
CA GLY A 141 5.69 -12.87 -15.91
C GLY A 141 5.42 -13.51 -14.54
N ALA A 142 5.56 -12.75 -13.45
CA ALA A 142 5.40 -13.28 -12.09
C ALA A 142 3.94 -13.68 -11.87
N GLN A 143 3.73 -14.88 -11.32
CA GLN A 143 2.38 -15.43 -11.07
C GLN A 143 1.78 -14.90 -9.77
N THR A 144 2.62 -14.41 -8.85
CA THR A 144 2.20 -13.72 -7.64
C THR A 144 3.06 -12.48 -7.48
N HIS A 145 2.44 -11.37 -7.09
CA HIS A 145 3.16 -10.11 -6.91
C HIS A 145 2.41 -9.20 -5.94
N VAL A 146 3.17 -8.45 -5.14
CA VAL A 146 2.69 -7.31 -4.38
C VAL A 146 3.56 -6.12 -4.72
N GLY A 147 2.97 -4.97 -4.99
CA GLY A 147 3.74 -3.75 -5.05
C GLY A 147 2.91 -2.49 -4.96
N PHE A 148 3.54 -1.39 -5.33
CA PHE A 148 3.10 -0.05 -5.01
C PHE A 148 2.79 0.74 -6.28
N SER A 149 1.68 1.47 -6.26
CA SER A 149 1.29 2.37 -7.34
C SER A 149 0.55 3.59 -6.75
N LYS A 150 0.04 4.44 -7.63
CA LYS A 150 -0.89 5.52 -7.27
C LYS A 150 -2.16 5.41 -8.09
N ASN A 151 -3.29 5.72 -7.46
CA ASN A 151 -4.57 5.81 -8.16
C ASN A 151 -4.69 7.12 -8.97
N ASP A 152 -5.84 7.34 -9.60
CA ASP A 152 -6.08 8.55 -10.39
C ASP A 152 -6.06 9.84 -9.57
N GLN A 153 -6.40 9.75 -8.29
CA GLN A 153 -6.37 10.85 -7.33
C GLN A 153 -4.99 11.09 -6.72
N GLY A 154 -3.98 10.31 -7.10
CA GLY A 154 -2.61 10.40 -6.57
C GLY A 154 -2.42 9.77 -5.20
N GLN A 155 -3.45 9.11 -4.65
CA GLN A 155 -3.38 8.34 -3.41
C GLN A 155 -2.53 7.09 -3.62
N SER A 156 -1.75 6.73 -2.61
CA SER A 156 -0.91 5.56 -2.61
C SER A 156 -1.74 4.28 -2.56
N LEU A 157 -1.39 3.32 -3.41
CA LEU A 157 -2.01 2.01 -3.49
C LEU A 157 -0.96 0.91 -3.25
N LEU A 158 -1.32 -0.08 -2.44
CA LEU A 158 -0.73 -1.41 -2.53
C LEU A 158 -1.64 -2.30 -3.39
N ILE A 159 -1.04 -3.02 -4.31
CA ILE A 159 -1.73 -3.90 -5.25
C ILE A 159 -1.06 -5.26 -5.19
N SER A 160 -1.86 -6.28 -4.89
CA SER A 160 -1.49 -7.69 -4.96
C SER A 160 -2.24 -8.35 -6.09
N TYR A 161 -1.57 -9.21 -6.86
CA TYR A 161 -2.26 -10.12 -7.77
C TYR A 161 -1.73 -11.55 -7.64
N ASN A 162 -2.63 -12.52 -7.82
CA ASN A 162 -2.29 -13.92 -7.98
C ASN A 162 -2.95 -14.43 -9.27
N VAL A 163 -2.17 -15.12 -10.09
CA VAL A 163 -2.63 -15.78 -11.30
C VAL A 163 -3.00 -17.21 -10.94
N LEU A 164 -4.20 -17.60 -11.33
CA LEU A 164 -4.86 -18.83 -10.91
C LEU A 164 -5.21 -19.67 -12.13
N ASP A 165 -4.86 -20.95 -12.07
CA ASP A 165 -5.49 -21.97 -12.89
C ASP A 165 -6.86 -22.29 -12.25
N PRO A 166 -7.99 -22.08 -12.95
CA PRO A 166 -9.30 -22.30 -12.39
C PRO A 166 -9.51 -23.76 -12.00
N ARG A 167 -8.82 -24.74 -12.60
CA ARG A 167 -9.00 -26.16 -12.32
C ARG A 167 -8.33 -26.60 -11.02
N THR A 168 -7.14 -26.08 -10.73
CA THR A 168 -6.36 -26.48 -9.56
C THR A 168 -6.43 -25.46 -8.42
N MET A 169 -6.83 -24.22 -8.71
CA MET A 169 -6.69 -23.05 -7.83
C MET A 169 -5.24 -22.76 -7.43
N GLU A 170 -4.28 -23.31 -8.18
CA GLU A 170 -2.86 -23.13 -7.98
C GLU A 170 -2.27 -22.24 -9.08
N VAL A 171 -0.98 -21.94 -8.93
CA VAL A 171 -0.21 -21.23 -9.94
C VAL A 171 -0.24 -22.04 -11.24
N PRO A 172 -0.63 -21.45 -12.39
CA PRO A 172 -0.72 -22.19 -13.64
C PRO A 172 0.65 -22.69 -14.09
N LEU A 173 0.65 -23.91 -14.62
CA LEU A 173 1.84 -24.46 -15.30
C LEU A 173 2.15 -23.63 -16.54
N SER A 174 3.43 -23.57 -16.92
CA SER A 174 3.95 -22.65 -17.96
C SER A 174 3.23 -22.72 -19.32
N TYR A 175 2.55 -23.83 -19.61
CA TYR A 175 1.83 -24.09 -20.86
C TYR A 175 0.32 -23.77 -20.80
N ASN A 176 -0.27 -23.52 -19.62
CA ASN A 176 -1.70 -23.30 -19.45
C ASN A 176 -2.06 -21.82 -19.30
N LYS A 177 -1.51 -20.95 -20.17
CA LYS A 177 -1.66 -19.49 -20.05
C LYS A 177 -2.98 -18.94 -20.62
N GLU A 178 -3.71 -19.75 -21.39
CA GLU A 178 -4.91 -19.28 -22.10
C GLU A 178 -6.17 -19.31 -21.22
N GLU A 179 -6.19 -20.14 -20.18
CA GLU A 179 -7.30 -20.32 -19.24
C GLU A 179 -6.90 -19.94 -17.81
N VAL A 180 -6.36 -18.73 -17.62
CA VAL A 180 -5.98 -18.23 -16.28
C VAL A 180 -6.89 -17.11 -15.83
N TYR A 181 -7.03 -16.97 -14.52
CA TYR A 181 -7.69 -15.84 -13.89
C TYR A 181 -6.72 -15.06 -13.01
N PHE A 182 -6.95 -13.76 -12.86
CA PHE A 182 -6.20 -12.92 -11.94
C PHE A 182 -7.09 -12.56 -10.78
N LEU A 183 -6.72 -12.96 -9.57
CA LEU A 183 -7.29 -12.37 -8.36
C LEU A 183 -6.44 -11.17 -7.97
N VAL A 184 -7.03 -9.98 -8.03
CA VAL A 184 -6.41 -8.73 -7.63
C VAL A 184 -7.01 -8.26 -6.32
N VAL A 185 -6.16 -7.89 -5.38
CA VAL A 185 -6.53 -7.20 -4.14
C VAL A 185 -5.78 -5.89 -4.12
N TYR A 186 -6.45 -4.77 -3.86
CA TYR A 186 -5.79 -3.49 -3.63
C TYR A 186 -6.23 -2.86 -2.31
N LEU A 187 -5.36 -2.02 -1.78
CA LEU A 187 -5.50 -1.30 -0.52
C LEU A 187 -5.00 0.14 -0.73
N THR A 188 -5.80 1.15 -0.42
CA THR A 188 -5.30 2.53 -0.31
C THR A 188 -4.41 2.67 0.92
N LEU A 189 -3.46 3.60 0.95
CA LEU A 189 -2.60 3.83 2.10
C LEU A 189 -2.87 5.20 2.72
N SER A 190 -4.07 5.42 3.24
CA SER A 190 -4.54 6.76 3.66
C SER A 190 -3.71 7.30 4.82
N GLN A 191 -3.39 6.45 5.81
CA GLN A 191 -2.56 6.83 6.95
C GLN A 191 -1.09 7.07 6.55
N PHE A 192 -0.58 6.29 5.60
CA PHE A 192 0.75 6.50 5.04
C PHE A 192 0.82 7.83 4.29
N ASP A 193 -0.17 8.14 3.45
CA ASP A 193 -0.26 9.40 2.73
C ASP A 193 -0.36 10.59 3.68
N GLN A 194 -1.15 10.46 4.75
CA GLN A 194 -1.24 11.48 5.79
C GLN A 194 0.09 11.71 6.51
N LEU A 195 0.76 10.64 6.95
CA LEU A 195 2.07 10.74 7.60
C LEU A 195 3.12 11.32 6.66
N LYS A 196 3.13 10.90 5.40
CA LYS A 196 4.00 11.46 4.35
C LYS A 196 3.78 12.96 4.22
N HIS A 197 2.52 13.38 4.11
CA HIS A 197 2.17 14.79 3.97
C HIS A 197 2.60 15.64 5.18
N ILE A 198 2.39 15.14 6.41
CA ILE A 198 2.84 15.82 7.64
C ILE A 198 4.36 15.99 7.64
N ILE A 199 5.09 14.93 7.30
CA ILE A 199 6.57 14.98 7.29
C ILE A 199 7.08 15.93 6.20
N GLU A 200 6.49 15.91 5.01
CA GLU A 200 6.86 16.82 3.91
C GLU A 200 6.61 18.28 4.29
N PHE A 201 5.46 18.56 4.91
CA PHE A 201 5.10 19.90 5.37
C PHE A 201 6.01 20.39 6.51
N ASP A 202 6.24 19.57 7.54
CA ASP A 202 7.04 19.94 8.71
C ASP A 202 8.52 20.21 8.37
N ASN A 203 9.02 19.62 7.28
CA ASN A 203 10.43 19.67 6.89
C ASN A 203 10.67 20.48 5.60
N ASP A 204 9.64 21.12 5.03
CA ASP A 204 9.68 21.82 3.74
C ASP A 204 10.46 21.02 2.67
N SER A 205 10.12 19.74 2.56
CA SER A 205 10.87 18.79 1.73
C SER A 205 9.95 17.78 1.05
N SER A 206 10.45 17.14 -0.01
CA SER A 206 9.73 16.09 -0.74
C SER A 206 10.33 14.72 -0.47
N LEU A 207 9.48 13.75 -0.15
CA LEU A 207 9.89 12.37 0.07
C LEU A 207 9.71 11.56 -1.22
N PHE A 208 10.81 10.93 -1.64
CA PHE A 208 10.85 10.03 -2.78
C PHE A 208 11.19 8.63 -2.32
N PHE A 209 10.36 7.66 -2.72
CA PHE A 209 10.57 6.25 -2.43
C PHE A 209 11.16 5.56 -3.66
N PHE A 210 12.28 4.89 -3.45
CA PHE A 210 12.93 4.08 -4.48
C PHE A 210 12.98 2.64 -4.01
N ARG A 211 12.70 1.70 -4.90
CA ARG A 211 13.01 0.29 -4.65
C ARG A 211 14.54 0.14 -4.71
N PRO A 212 15.22 -0.37 -3.67
CA PRO A 212 16.63 -0.69 -3.78
C PRO A 212 16.80 -1.71 -4.90
N ALA A 213 17.66 -1.40 -5.87
CA ALA A 213 18.01 -2.32 -6.94
C ALA A 213 18.82 -3.47 -6.33
N GLY A 214 18.18 -4.63 -6.14
CA GLY A 214 18.82 -5.92 -5.89
C GLY A 214 19.62 -6.06 -4.59
N GLN A 215 19.09 -6.85 -3.66
CA GLN A 215 19.86 -7.92 -3.02
C GLN A 215 19.11 -9.22 -3.27
#